data_AF-A0A519SBZ4-F1
#
_entry.id   AF-A0A519SBZ4-F1
#
_cell.length_a   1.000
_cell.length_b   1.000
_cell.length_c   1.000
_cell.angle_alpha   90.00
_cell.angle_beta   90.00
_cell.angle_gamma   90.00
#
_symmetry.space_group_name_H-M   'P 1'
#
loop_
_entity.id
_entity.type
_entity.pdbx_description
1 polymer ?
#
loop_
_entity_poly.entity_id
_entity_poly.type
_entity_poly.pdbx_seq_one_letter_code
_entity_poly.pdbx_strand_id
1 'polypeptide(L)'
;SFNLDGTSIYLSISVVFLAQAFNIPLSFTQQLTLIAILVVTSKGAAGVTGSGFIVLASTLAATKVIPVESVALLLGVDRFMSEARAITNVIGNGVATLVIAKSEGEFDEARYQLALQGRSVPEQLRPEPAAELPLVEVARH
;
A
#
# COMPACT_ATOMS: atom_id res chain seq x y z
N SER A 1 -2.10 6.98 -1.76
CA SER A 1 -0.92 6.67 -0.91
C SER A 1 0.36 7.06 -1.62
N PHE A 2 1.22 7.86 -0.97
CA PHE A 2 2.61 8.13 -1.38
C PHE A 2 3.51 6.87 -1.36
N ASN A 3 2.98 5.75 -0.84
CA ASN A 3 3.60 4.44 -0.69
C ASN A 3 3.66 3.60 -1.99
N LEU A 4 3.61 4.22 -3.18
CA LEU A 4 3.65 3.46 -4.44
C LEU A 4 5.08 3.09 -4.89
N ASP A 5 6.09 3.82 -4.41
CA ASP A 5 7.48 3.57 -4.75
C ASP A 5 8.00 2.26 -4.11
N GLY A 6 7.53 1.93 -2.91
CA GLY A 6 7.91 0.70 -2.21
C GLY A 6 7.53 -0.58 -2.97
N THR A 7 6.35 -0.61 -3.59
CA THR A 7 5.93 -1.74 -4.44
C THR A 7 6.80 -1.84 -5.69
N SER A 8 7.09 -0.71 -6.35
CA SER A 8 7.88 -0.68 -7.58
C SER A 8 9.30 -1.21 -7.37
N ILE A 9 9.93 -0.80 -6.26
CA ILE A 9 11.26 -1.29 -5.86
C ILE A 9 11.20 -2.78 -5.53
N TYR A 10 10.20 -3.21 -4.76
CA TYR A 10 10.03 -4.63 -4.39
C TYR A 10 9.87 -5.53 -5.62
N LEU A 11 9.01 -5.16 -6.58
CA LEU A 11 8.79 -5.96 -7.80
C LEU A 11 10.04 -6.00 -8.68
N SER A 12 10.77 -4.89 -8.76
CA SER A 12 12.03 -4.79 -9.50
C SER A 12 13.11 -5.70 -8.93
N ILE A 13 13.28 -5.72 -7.60
CA ILE A 13 14.20 -6.63 -6.90
C ILE A 13 13.75 -8.09 -7.07
N SER A 14 12.44 -8.34 -7.01
CA SER A 14 11.87 -9.67 -7.18
C SER A 14 12.20 -10.27 -8.55
N VAL A 15 12.20 -9.49 -9.62
CA VAL A 15 12.61 -9.95 -10.96
C VAL A 15 14.08 -10.35 -11.01
N VAL A 16 14.96 -9.56 -10.40
CA VAL A 16 16.39 -9.90 -10.33
C VAL A 16 16.61 -11.16 -9.52
N PHE A 17 15.93 -11.30 -8.38
CA PHE A 17 15.95 -12.50 -7.56
C PHE A 17 15.48 -13.75 -8.34
N LEU A 18 14.38 -13.65 -9.09
CA LEU A 18 13.89 -14.77 -9.91
C LEU A 18 14.91 -15.17 -10.98
N ALA A 19 15.53 -14.21 -11.65
CA ALA A 19 16.56 -14.51 -12.65
C ALA A 19 17.74 -15.27 -12.02
N GLN A 20 18.17 -14.87 -10.83
CA GLN A 20 19.25 -15.56 -10.09
C GLN A 20 18.82 -16.95 -9.61
N ALA A 21 17.62 -17.08 -9.04
CA ALA A 21 17.09 -18.35 -8.52
C ALA A 21 16.94 -19.42 -9.62
N PHE A 22 16.61 -19.00 -10.84
CA PHE A 22 16.46 -19.90 -12.00
C PHE A 22 17.70 -19.96 -12.90
N ASN A 23 18.83 -19.35 -12.50
CA ASN A 23 20.06 -19.28 -13.29
C ASN A 23 19.87 -18.73 -14.72
N ILE A 24 18.98 -17.74 -14.87
CA ILE A 24 18.72 -17.07 -16.14
C ILE A 24 19.68 -15.87 -16.26
N PRO A 25 20.64 -15.89 -17.19
CA PRO A 25 21.54 -14.77 -17.39
C PRO A 25 20.76 -13.59 -18.00
N LEU A 26 20.64 -12.52 -17.23
CA LEU A 26 20.13 -11.24 -17.72
C LEU A 26 21.28 -10.31 -18.03
N SER A 27 21.29 -9.75 -19.25
CA SER A 27 22.14 -8.60 -19.55
C SER A 27 21.72 -7.39 -18.73
N PHE A 28 22.65 -6.46 -18.51
CA PHE A 28 22.37 -5.22 -17.79
C PHE A 28 21.23 -4.42 -18.43
N THR A 29 21.16 -4.39 -19.77
CA THR A 29 20.07 -3.76 -20.51
C THR A 29 18.72 -4.42 -20.25
N GLN A 30 18.66 -5.75 -20.17
CA GLN A 30 17.42 -6.46 -19.83
C GLN A 30 16.96 -6.16 -18.41
N GLN A 31 17.88 -6.11 -17.44
CA GLN A 31 17.55 -5.74 -16.06
C GLN A 31 16.97 -4.32 -16.00
N LEU A 32 17.62 -3.34 -16.63
CA LEU A 32 17.12 -1.96 -16.69
C LEU A 32 15.77 -1.86 -17.37
N THR A 33 15.57 -2.60 -18.47
CA THR A 33 14.30 -2.60 -19.22
C THR A 33 13.17 -3.17 -18.37
N LEU A 34 13.41 -4.29 -17.66
CA LEU A 34 12.43 -4.90 -16.77
C LEU A 34 12.06 -3.96 -15.62
N ILE A 35 13.07 -3.35 -14.98
CA ILE A 35 12.86 -2.35 -13.93
C ILE A 35 12.03 -1.17 -14.45
N ALA A 36 12.36 -0.63 -15.63
CA ALA A 36 11.63 0.49 -16.23
C ALA A 36 10.17 0.14 -16.51
N ILE A 37 9.90 -1.04 -17.10
CA ILE A 37 8.53 -1.52 -17.34
C ILE A 37 7.77 -1.63 -16.02
N LEU A 38 8.36 -2.23 -14.99
CA LEU A 38 7.73 -2.41 -13.68
C LEU A 38 7.45 -1.09 -12.98
N VAL A 39 8.34 -0.10 -13.07
CA VAL A 39 8.15 1.24 -12.52
C VAL A 39 7.03 2.00 -13.25
N VAL A 40 6.92 1.84 -14.57
CA VAL A 40 5.84 2.46 -15.36
C VAL A 40 4.50 1.80 -15.07
N THR A 41 4.46 0.47 -15.07
CA THR A 41 3.22 -0.31 -14.88
C THR A 41 2.72 -0.29 -13.44
N SER A 42 3.59 -0.18 -12.44
CA SER A 42 3.17 -0.09 -11.03
C SER A 42 2.34 1.15 -10.74
N LYS A 43 2.64 2.28 -11.40
CA LYS A 43 1.89 3.54 -11.27
C LYS A 43 0.47 3.44 -11.82
N GLY A 44 0.25 2.62 -12.86
CA GLY A 44 -1.08 2.35 -13.42
C GLY A 44 -1.96 1.45 -12.55
N ALA A 45 -1.37 0.72 -11.58
CA ALA A 45 -2.06 -0.22 -10.71
C ALA A 45 -2.39 0.36 -9.31
N ALA A 46 -2.23 1.68 -9.15
CA ALA A 46 -2.43 2.42 -7.91
C ALA A 46 -3.90 2.45 -7.50
N GLY A 47 -4.36 1.46 -6.74
CA GLY A 47 -5.72 1.50 -6.16
C GLY A 47 -6.26 0.14 -5.71
N VAL A 48 -5.66 -0.97 -6.15
CA VAL A 48 -6.13 -2.32 -5.84
C VAL A 48 -5.10 -3.05 -4.98
N THR A 49 -5.49 -3.53 -3.81
CA THR A 49 -4.64 -4.36 -2.95
C THR A 49 -4.23 -5.62 -3.70
N GLY A 50 -2.93 -5.96 -3.68
CA GLY A 50 -2.39 -7.14 -4.38
C GLY A 50 -2.14 -6.95 -5.89
N SER A 51 -2.39 -5.77 -6.45
CA SER A 51 -2.20 -5.50 -7.89
C SER A 51 -0.74 -5.61 -8.35
N GLY A 52 0.22 -5.37 -7.45
CA GLY A 52 1.65 -5.45 -7.76
C GLY A 52 2.07 -6.83 -8.27
N PHE A 53 1.49 -7.90 -7.72
CA PHE A 53 1.79 -9.26 -8.14
C PHE A 53 1.21 -9.59 -9.53
N ILE A 54 0.02 -9.08 -9.84
CA ILE A 54 -0.60 -9.19 -11.16
C ILE A 54 0.26 -8.46 -12.21
N VAL A 55 0.76 -7.27 -11.87
CA VAL A 55 1.67 -6.51 -12.73
C VAL A 55 2.96 -7.28 -13.00
N LEU A 56 3.54 -7.90 -11.98
CA LEU A 56 4.73 -8.73 -12.13
C LEU A 56 4.48 -9.93 -13.04
N ALA A 57 3.45 -10.73 -12.78
CA ALA A 57 3.09 -11.88 -13.60
C ALA A 57 2.83 -11.48 -15.06
N SER A 58 2.13 -10.37 -15.27
CA SER A 58 1.86 -9.82 -16.61
C SER A 58 3.13 -9.37 -17.31
N THR A 59 4.06 -8.73 -16.59
CA THR A 59 5.35 -8.28 -17.14
C THR A 59 6.21 -9.47 -17.55
N LEU A 60 6.28 -10.52 -16.74
CA LEU A 60 7.04 -11.73 -17.08
C LEU A 60 6.40 -12.47 -18.28
N ALA A 61 5.07 -12.58 -18.32
CA ALA A 61 4.36 -13.16 -19.45
C ALA A 61 4.57 -12.38 -20.75
N ALA A 62 4.59 -11.04 -20.69
CA ALA A 62 4.80 -10.19 -21.85
C ALA A 62 6.25 -10.20 -22.35
N THR A 63 7.22 -10.21 -21.44
CA THR A 63 8.65 -10.15 -21.80
C THR A 63 9.22 -11.53 -22.16
N LYS A 64 8.62 -12.62 -21.66
CA LYS A 64 9.05 -14.02 -21.87
C LYS A 64 10.50 -14.30 -21.50
N VAL A 65 11.10 -13.44 -20.70
CA VAL A 65 12.52 -13.55 -20.28
C VAL A 65 12.66 -14.51 -19.09
N ILE A 66 11.67 -14.51 -18.19
CA ILE A 66 11.61 -15.39 -17.04
C ILE A 66 10.30 -16.19 -17.12
N PRO A 67 10.31 -17.52 -16.92
CA PRO A 67 9.10 -18.34 -16.91
C PRO A 67 8.06 -17.79 -15.92
N VAL A 68 6.78 -17.71 -16.29
CA VAL A 68 5.76 -17.12 -15.42
C VAL A 68 5.48 -17.99 -14.19
N GLU A 69 5.76 -19.28 -14.29
CA GLU A 69 5.63 -20.26 -13.20
C GLU A 69 6.56 -19.94 -12.03
N SER A 70 7.68 -19.24 -12.31
CA SER A 70 8.63 -18.77 -11.29
C SER A 70 8.01 -17.82 -10.28
N VAL A 71 6.92 -17.14 -10.66
CA VAL A 71 6.15 -16.24 -9.80
C VAL A 71 5.57 -16.99 -8.58
N ALA A 72 5.33 -18.30 -8.68
CA ALA A 72 4.87 -19.13 -7.56
C ALA A 72 5.85 -19.10 -6.37
N LEU A 73 7.16 -18.97 -6.62
CA LEU A 73 8.19 -18.85 -5.58
C LEU A 73 8.01 -17.57 -4.75
N LEU A 74 7.52 -16.50 -5.37
CA LEU A 74 7.28 -15.23 -4.72
C LEU A 74 5.93 -15.17 -4.00
N LEU A 75 4.99 -16.05 -4.35
CA LEU A 75 3.59 -15.98 -3.91
C LEU A 75 3.45 -16.09 -2.37
N GLY A 76 4.27 -16.93 -1.74
CA GLY A 76 4.31 -17.05 -0.29
C GLY A 76 4.87 -15.81 0.42
N VAL A 77 5.92 -15.22 -0.14
CA VAL A 77 6.59 -14.04 0.43
C VAL A 77 5.79 -12.77 0.15
N ASP A 78 5.24 -12.61 -1.06
CA ASP A 78 4.48 -11.43 -1.47
C ASP A 78 3.19 -11.28 -0.66
N ARG A 79 2.48 -12.39 -0.40
CA ARG A 79 1.29 -12.35 0.44
C ARG A 79 1.63 -11.90 1.86
N PHE A 80 2.65 -12.50 2.47
CA PHE A 80 3.12 -12.10 3.79
C PHE A 80 3.56 -10.63 3.82
N MET A 81 4.35 -10.20 2.83
CA MET A 81 4.85 -8.82 2.73
C MET A 81 3.71 -7.82 2.49
N SER A 82 2.69 -8.19 1.72
CA SER A 82 1.51 -7.37 1.48
C SER A 82 0.66 -7.23 2.75
N GLU A 83 0.46 -8.32 3.51
CA GLU A 83 -0.21 -8.29 4.81
C GLU A 83 0.58 -7.45 5.83
N ALA A 84 1.90 -7.64 5.93
CA ALA A 84 2.77 -6.85 6.79
C ALA A 84 2.73 -5.34 6.46
N ARG A 85 2.71 -4.99 5.17
CA ARG A 85 2.57 -3.60 4.71
C ARG A 85 1.19 -3.03 5.09
N ALA A 86 0.13 -3.82 4.97
CA ALA A 86 -1.20 -3.40 5.39
C ALA A 86 -1.25 -3.13 6.90
N ILE A 87 -0.70 -4.04 7.73
CA ILE A 87 -0.62 -3.88 9.19
C ILE A 87 0.17 -2.62 9.55
N THR A 88 1.34 -2.43 8.94
CA THR A 88 2.19 -1.26 9.21
C THR A 88 1.49 0.03 8.80
N ASN A 89 0.76 0.06 7.67
CA ASN A 89 -0.02 1.22 7.26
C ASN A 89 -1.16 1.52 8.24
N VAL A 90 -1.87 0.50 8.73
CA VAL A 90 -2.96 0.67 9.71
C VAL A 90 -2.41 1.23 11.02
N ILE A 91 -1.31 0.66 11.53
CA ILE A 91 -0.65 1.15 12.75
C ILE A 91 -0.15 2.58 12.55
N GLY A 92 0.55 2.85 11.44
CA GLY A 92 1.11 4.18 11.14
C GLY A 92 0.02 5.25 11.04
N ASN A 93 -1.08 4.96 10.34
CA ASN A 93 -2.22 5.87 10.25
C ASN A 93 -2.87 6.06 11.62
N GLY A 94 -3.10 4.99 12.39
CA GLY A 94 -3.69 5.08 13.72
C GLY A 94 -2.84 5.93 14.68
N VAL A 95 -1.54 5.69 14.73
CA VAL A 95 -0.60 6.49 15.54
C VAL A 95 -0.56 7.94 15.05
N ALA A 96 -0.50 8.18 13.74
CA ALA A 96 -0.51 9.53 13.19
C ALA A 96 -1.80 10.29 13.59
N THR A 97 -2.96 9.64 13.51
CA THR A 97 -4.23 10.23 13.95
C THR A 97 -4.19 10.60 15.43
N LEU A 98 -3.68 9.72 16.30
CA LEU A 98 -3.55 10.01 17.74
C LEU A 98 -2.58 11.18 18.01
N VAL A 99 -1.45 11.22 17.30
CA VAL A 99 -0.45 12.29 17.45
C VAL A 99 -1.03 13.63 17.00
N ILE A 100 -1.69 13.69 15.83
CA ILE A 100 -2.31 14.91 15.31
C ILE A 100 -3.43 15.40 16.23
N ALA A 101 -4.30 14.49 16.70
CA ALA A 101 -5.36 14.86 17.65
C ALA A 101 -4.78 15.44 18.94
N LYS A 102 -3.67 14.90 19.46
CA LYS A 102 -2.99 15.47 20.64
C LYS A 102 -2.35 16.83 20.36
N SER A 103 -1.75 17.02 19.19
CA SER A 103 -1.09 18.29 18.85
C SER A 103 -2.07 19.43 18.58
N GLU A 104 -3.23 19.12 17.99
CA GLU A 104 -4.31 20.09 17.73
C GLU A 104 -5.19 20.35 18.97
N GLY A 105 -4.99 19.61 20.07
CA GLY A 105 -5.81 19.72 21.28
C GLY A 105 -7.18 19.02 21.19
N GLU A 106 -7.46 18.31 20.09
CA GLU A 106 -8.70 17.57 19.81
C GLU A 106 -8.70 16.12 20.35
N PHE A 107 -7.78 15.79 21.26
CA PHE A 107 -7.66 14.44 21.82
C PHE A 107 -8.62 14.22 23.00
N ASP A 108 -9.63 13.38 22.82
CA ASP A 108 -10.56 12.99 23.88
C ASP A 108 -10.01 11.82 24.73
N GLU A 109 -9.42 12.16 25.88
CA GLU A 109 -8.87 11.21 26.84
C GLU A 109 -9.95 10.29 27.45
N ALA A 110 -11.17 10.78 27.68
CA ALA A 110 -12.25 9.98 28.26
C ALA A 110 -12.69 8.88 27.28
N ARG A 111 -12.83 9.19 25.99
CA ARG A 111 -13.12 8.21 24.94
C ARG A 111 -11.97 7.23 24.74
N TYR A 112 -10.72 7.69 24.82
CA TYR A 112 -9.55 6.83 24.72
C TYR A 112 -9.55 5.74 25.82
N GLN A 113 -9.80 6.14 27.07
CA GLN A 113 -9.86 5.19 28.19
C GLN A 113 -11.02 4.18 28.05
N LEU A 114 -12.17 4.62 27.54
CA LEU A 114 -13.29 3.73 27.24
C LEU A 114 -12.94 2.71 26.16
N ALA A 115 -12.26 3.14 25.09
CA ALA A 115 -11.83 2.27 24.01
C ALA A 115 -10.80 1.22 24.48
N LEU A 116 -9.85 1.59 25.33
CA LEU A 116 -8.87 0.64 25.91
C LEU A 116 -9.54 -0.42 26.80
N GLN A 117 -10.63 -0.07 27.47
CA GLN A 117 -11.41 -0.99 28.30
C GLN A 117 -12.39 -1.86 27.48
N GLY A 118 -12.41 -1.71 26.15
CA GLY A 118 -13.36 -2.41 25.27
C GLY A 118 -14.81 -1.98 25.49
N ARG A 119 -15.05 -0.79 26.07
CA ARG A 119 -16.39 -0.27 26.37
C ARG A 119 -16.88 0.60 25.21
N SER A 120 -18.18 0.54 24.95
CA SER A 120 -18.80 1.43 23.95
C SER A 120 -18.75 2.88 24.43
N VAL A 121 -18.55 3.80 23.49
CA VAL A 121 -18.65 5.23 23.75
C VAL A 121 -20.12 5.58 24.04
N PRO A 122 -20.44 6.13 25.23
CA PRO A 122 -21.79 6.57 25.57
C PRO A 122 -22.33 7.55 24.53
N GLU A 123 -23.64 7.54 24.28
CA GLU A 123 -24.28 8.40 23.28
C GLU A 123 -23.91 9.88 23.46
N GLN A 124 -23.83 10.35 24.71
CA GLN A 124 -23.48 11.74 25.05
C GLN A 124 -22.03 12.12 24.73
N LEU A 125 -21.17 11.11 24.53
CA LEU A 125 -19.77 11.26 24.18
C LEU A 125 -19.54 10.86 22.71
N ARG A 126 -20.57 10.73 21.88
CA ARG A 126 -20.35 10.60 20.44
C ARG A 126 -20.08 11.98 19.85
N PRO A 127 -19.17 12.12 18.87
CA PRO A 127 -19.09 13.36 18.13
C PRO A 127 -20.46 13.60 17.48
N GLU A 128 -20.95 14.84 17.45
CA GLU A 128 -22.12 15.13 16.62
C GLU A 128 -21.80 14.67 15.19
N PRO A 129 -22.73 13.99 14.51
CA PRO A 129 -22.53 13.64 13.11
C PRO A 129 -22.13 14.91 12.39
N ALA A 130 -21.00 14.86 11.68
CA ALA A 130 -20.48 16.02 10.95
C ALA A 130 -21.64 16.60 10.16
N ALA A 131 -22.14 17.76 10.59
CA ALA A 131 -23.18 18.47 9.89
C ALA A 131 -22.73 18.53 8.43
N GLU A 132 -23.62 18.18 7.50
CA GLU A 132 -23.40 18.37 6.07
C GLU A 132 -22.70 19.71 5.91
N LEU A 133 -21.44 19.69 5.47
CA LEU A 133 -20.69 20.90 5.19
C LEU A 133 -21.62 21.76 4.34
N PRO A 134 -21.98 22.99 4.76
CA PRO A 134 -22.85 23.82 3.95
C PRO A 134 -22.18 23.90 2.59
N LEU A 135 -22.91 23.45 1.56
CA LEU A 135 -22.46 23.47 0.18
C LEU A 135 -21.83 24.83 -0.05
N VAL A 136 -20.53 24.84 -0.38
CA VAL A 136 -19.82 26.06 -0.72
C VAL A 136 -20.63 26.71 -1.84
N GLU A 137 -21.37 27.75 -1.51
CA GLU A 137 -22.10 28.55 -2.47
C GLU A 137 -21.03 29.30 -3.27
N VAL A 138 -20.62 28.68 -4.38
CA VAL A 138 -19.71 29.29 -5.35
C VAL A 138 -20.44 30.52 -5.85
N ALA A 139 -20.07 31.67 -5.30
CA ALA A 139 -20.52 32.98 -5.70
C ALA A 139 -20.36 33.10 -7.22
N ARG A 140 -21.51 33.14 -7.91
CA ARG A 140 -21.59 33.65 -9.28
C ARG A 140 -21.41 35.17 -9.19
N HIS A 141 -20.26 35.64 -9.64
CA HIS A 141 -20.10 36.97 -10.22
C HIS A 141 -19.43 36.81 -11.57
#